data_AF-M9LLN2-F1
#
_entry.id   AF-M9LLN2-F1
#
_cell.length_a   1.000
_cell.length_b   1.000
_cell.length_c   1.000
_cell.angle_alpha   90.00
_cell.angle_beta   90.00
_cell.angle_gamma   90.00
#
_symmetry.space_group_name_H-M   'P 1'
#
loop_
_entity.id
_entity.type
_entity.pdbx_description
1 polymer ?
#
loop_
_entity_poly.entity_id
_entity_poly.type
_entity_poly.pdbx_seq_one_letter_code
_entity_poly.pdbx_strand_id
1 'polypeptide(L)'
;MTKEQEHNQYKMNPMSRDRVEVDGIYANEWGREEVLHRGQHFPSDPQLGSSEWELKEFMFDNHHEGRTDPRLVPKAEEEPPKQTHPRKHTDRGDK
;
A
#
# COMPACT_ATOMS: atom_id res chain seq x y z
N MET A 1 -3.12 -4.87 -24.60
CA MET A 1 -3.78 -5.24 -23.33
C MET A 1 -2.76 -5.11 -22.22
N THR A 2 -3.05 -4.35 -21.18
CA THR A 2 -2.14 -4.17 -20.04
C THR A 2 -2.16 -5.43 -19.17
N LYS A 3 -1.02 -5.82 -18.59
CA LYS A 3 -0.90 -7.05 -17.77
C LYS A 3 -1.88 -7.11 -16.58
N GLU A 4 -2.34 -5.95 -16.11
CA GLU A 4 -3.35 -5.85 -15.04
C GLU A 4 -4.74 -6.35 -15.48
N GLN A 5 -5.07 -6.26 -16.77
CA GLN A 5 -6.35 -6.72 -17.30
C GLN A 5 -6.40 -8.24 -17.46
N GLU A 6 -5.28 -8.92 -17.72
CA GLU A 6 -5.24 -10.39 -17.86
C GLU A 6 -5.42 -11.10 -16.51
N HIS A 7 -4.90 -10.54 -15.41
CA HIS A 7 -5.03 -11.15 -14.08
C HIS A 7 -6.46 -11.05 -13.50
N ASN A 8 -7.26 -10.11 -14.02
CA ASN A 8 -8.65 -9.90 -13.57
C ASN A 8 -9.66 -10.84 -14.24
N GLN A 9 -9.33 -11.44 -15.39
CA GLN A 9 -10.26 -12.31 -16.12
C GLN A 9 -10.59 -13.62 -15.39
N TYR A 10 -9.75 -14.04 -14.44
CA TYR A 10 -9.95 -15.25 -13.64
C TYR A 10 -10.38 -14.98 -12.19
N LYS A 11 -10.54 -13.72 -11.80
CA LYS A 11 -10.87 -13.34 -10.43
C LYS A 11 -12.38 -13.11 -10.33
N MET A 12 -13.06 -13.98 -9.58
CA MET A 12 -14.48 -13.82 -9.28
C MET A 12 -14.65 -12.69 -8.26
N ASN A 13 -15.71 -11.88 -8.42
CA ASN A 13 -16.10 -10.92 -7.41
C ASN A 13 -16.60 -11.65 -6.16
N PRO A 14 -16.37 -11.11 -4.95
CA PRO A 14 -16.95 -11.65 -3.74
C PRO A 14 -18.47 -11.60 -3.78
N MET A 15 -19.10 -12.61 -3.19
CA MET A 15 -20.55 -12.74 -3.11
C MET A 15 -21.09 -12.28 -1.76
N SER A 16 -22.40 -12.04 -1.72
CA SER A 16 -23.14 -11.84 -0.48
C SER A 16 -22.83 -12.95 0.53
N ARG A 17 -22.64 -12.59 1.81
CA ARG A 17 -22.18 -13.47 2.90
C ARG A 17 -20.73 -13.94 2.84
N ASP A 18 -19.94 -13.56 1.84
CA ASP A 18 -18.49 -13.74 1.92
C ASP A 18 -17.87 -12.74 2.91
N ARG A 19 -16.65 -13.04 3.36
CA ARG A 19 -15.90 -12.14 4.25
C ARG A 19 -15.17 -11.07 3.45
N VAL A 20 -15.26 -9.84 3.93
CA VAL A 20 -14.57 -8.68 3.38
C VAL A 20 -13.07 -8.80 3.70
N GLU A 21 -12.23 -8.77 2.67
CA GLU A 21 -10.77 -8.92 2.81
C GLU A 21 -10.06 -7.62 3.17
N VAL A 22 -10.58 -6.47 2.72
CA VAL A 22 -9.92 -5.17 2.83
C VAL A 22 -10.95 -4.10 3.20
N ASP A 23 -10.54 -3.10 3.96
CA ASP A 23 -11.39 -1.94 4.24
C ASP A 23 -11.58 -1.11 2.97
N GLY A 24 -12.82 -0.77 2.65
CA GLY A 24 -13.11 -0.02 1.43
C GLY A 24 -14.58 0.25 1.17
N ILE A 25 -14.82 0.94 0.07
CA ILE A 25 -16.15 1.17 -0.49
C ILE A 25 -16.37 0.11 -1.56
N TYR A 26 -17.44 -0.66 -1.39
CA TYR A 26 -17.85 -1.69 -2.32
C TYR A 26 -19.18 -1.34 -2.97
N ALA A 27 -19.35 -1.69 -4.24
CA ALA A 27 -20.59 -1.52 -4.98
C ALA A 27 -21.21 -2.88 -5.31
N ASN A 28 -22.52 -3.02 -5.12
CA ASN A 28 -23.24 -4.20 -5.57
C ASN A 28 -23.65 -4.11 -7.06
N GLU A 29 -24.23 -5.18 -7.59
CA GLU A 29 -24.74 -5.24 -8.98
C GLU A 29 -25.78 -4.15 -9.33
N TRP A 30 -26.50 -3.64 -8.33
CA TRP A 30 -27.46 -2.54 -8.51
C TRP A 30 -26.81 -1.15 -8.47
N GLY A 31 -25.50 -1.08 -8.22
CA GLY A 31 -24.76 0.18 -8.10
C GLY A 31 -24.95 0.87 -6.75
N ARG A 32 -25.44 0.16 -5.72
CA ARG A 32 -25.46 0.66 -4.35
C ARG A 32 -24.06 0.52 -3.76
N GLU A 33 -23.53 1.63 -3.29
CA GLU A 33 -22.23 1.69 -2.62
C GLU A 33 -22.38 1.58 -1.10
N GLU A 34 -21.51 0.79 -0.47
CA GLU A 34 -21.49 0.60 0.97
C GLU A 34 -20.05 0.53 1.49
N VAL A 35 -19.81 1.20 2.61
CA VAL A 35 -18.51 1.15 3.31
C VAL A 35 -18.47 -0.16 4.09
N LEU A 36 -17.52 -1.02 3.75
CA LEU A 36 -17.32 -2.29 4.42
C LEU A 36 -15.91 -2.39 4.98
N HIS A 37 -15.84 -2.94 6.18
CA HIS A 37 -14.57 -3.17 6.87
C HIS A 37 -14.13 -4.62 6.76
N ARG A 38 -12.82 -4.83 6.77
CA ARG A 38 -12.20 -6.15 6.80
C ARG A 38 -12.81 -7.00 7.92
N GLY A 39 -13.18 -8.22 7.58
CA GLY A 39 -13.78 -9.19 8.50
C GLY A 39 -15.30 -9.07 8.64
N GLN A 40 -15.93 -8.01 8.12
CA GLN A 40 -17.38 -7.98 7.95
C GLN A 40 -17.83 -8.95 6.86
N HIS A 41 -19.14 -9.17 6.76
CA HIS A 41 -19.72 -9.98 5.68
C HIS A 41 -20.46 -9.06 4.72
N PHE A 42 -20.37 -9.37 3.43
CA PHE A 42 -21.13 -8.63 2.41
C PHE A 42 -22.64 -8.79 2.65
N PRO A 43 -23.40 -7.68 2.76
CA PRO A 43 -24.83 -7.77 3.01
C PRO A 43 -25.56 -8.36 1.80
N SER A 44 -26.65 -9.06 2.08
CA SER A 44 -27.56 -9.56 1.04
C SER A 44 -28.50 -8.45 0.58
N ASP A 45 -28.71 -8.36 -0.73
CA ASP A 45 -29.67 -7.42 -1.30
C ASP A 45 -31.12 -7.94 -1.09
N PRO A 46 -32.07 -7.11 -0.62
CA PRO A 46 -33.46 -7.55 -0.41
C PRO A 46 -34.21 -7.96 -1.68
N GLN A 47 -33.82 -7.44 -2.85
CA GLN A 47 -34.45 -7.75 -4.14
C GLN A 47 -33.75 -8.91 -4.85
N LEU A 48 -32.41 -8.90 -4.91
CA LEU A 48 -31.61 -9.90 -5.63
C LEU A 48 -31.19 -11.09 -4.75
N GLY A 49 -31.22 -10.93 -3.42
CA GLY A 49 -30.80 -11.93 -2.46
C GLY A 49 -29.27 -12.06 -2.41
N SER A 50 -28.71 -12.82 -3.36
CA SER A 50 -27.26 -13.02 -3.48
C SER A 50 -26.72 -12.20 -4.64
N SER A 51 -26.01 -11.13 -4.32
CA SER A 51 -25.35 -10.23 -5.26
C SER A 51 -23.83 -10.31 -5.17
N GLU A 52 -23.17 -10.06 -6.30
CA GLU A 52 -21.74 -9.77 -6.41
C GLU A 52 -21.42 -8.36 -5.88
N TRP A 53 -20.20 -8.22 -5.35
CA TRP A 53 -19.67 -6.98 -4.82
C TRP A 53 -18.33 -6.64 -5.46
N GLU A 54 -18.19 -5.43 -5.98
CA GLU A 54 -16.97 -4.90 -6.59
C GLU A 54 -16.34 -3.86 -5.67
N LEU A 55 -15.03 -3.96 -5.41
CA LEU A 55 -14.30 -2.93 -4.66
C LEU A 55 -14.09 -1.70 -5.55
N LYS A 56 -14.64 -0.55 -5.15
CA LYS A 56 -14.49 0.73 -5.86
C LYS A 56 -13.33 1.55 -5.32
N GLU A 57 -13.19 1.62 -4.01
CA GLU A 57 -12.16 2.45 -3.38
C GLU A 57 -11.59 1.78 -2.14
N PHE A 58 -10.27 1.84 -1.98
CA PHE A 58 -9.59 1.38 -0.78
C PHE A 58 -9.70 2.44 0.32
N MET A 59 -10.17 2.03 1.50
CA MET A 59 -10.04 2.85 2.70
C MET A 59 -8.77 2.45 3.42
N PHE A 60 -7.70 3.21 3.22
CA PHE A 60 -6.47 3.03 3.98
C PHE A 60 -6.24 4.23 4.88
N ASP A 61 -5.98 3.97 6.17
CA ASP A 61 -5.43 4.99 7.04
C ASP A 61 -3.91 4.94 6.95
N ASN A 62 -3.36 6.01 6.40
CA ASN A 62 -1.94 6.18 6.23
C ASN A 62 -1.30 6.60 7.57
N HIS A 63 -1.10 5.63 8.48
CA HIS A 63 -0.44 5.83 9.77
C HIS A 63 1.10 5.88 9.67
N HIS A 64 1.67 6.35 8.57
CA HIS A 64 3.11 6.63 8.52
C HIS A 64 3.36 8.12 8.69
N GLU A 65 4.19 8.50 9.66
CA GLU A 65 4.63 9.89 9.91
C GLU A 65 5.41 10.52 8.73
N GLY A 66 5.48 9.87 7.56
CA GLY A 66 6.22 10.32 6.39
C GLY A 66 7.72 10.47 6.65
N ARG A 67 8.26 9.87 7.71
CA ARG A 67 9.66 10.05 8.11
C ARG A 67 10.55 9.07 7.37
N THR A 68 11.47 9.61 6.58
CA THR A 68 12.56 8.84 5.96
C THR A 68 13.44 8.20 7.05
N ASP A 69 13.84 6.94 6.87
CA ASP A 69 14.79 6.25 7.76
C ASP A 69 16.00 7.16 8.01
N PRO A 70 16.37 7.44 9.28
CA PRO A 70 17.52 8.28 9.62
C PRO A 70 18.84 7.87 8.96
N ARG A 71 19.00 6.61 8.51
CA ARG A 71 20.18 6.15 7.77
C ARG A 71 20.22 6.63 6.31
N LEU A 72 19.06 6.93 5.73
CA LEU A 72 18.93 7.40 4.34
C LEU A 72 18.97 8.93 4.26
N VAL A 73 18.83 9.63 5.40
CA VAL A 73 19.07 11.06 5.48
C VAL A 73 20.58 11.28 5.41
N PRO A 74 21.10 12.05 4.43
CA PRO A 74 22.50 12.45 4.43
C PRO A 74 22.83 13.09 5.77
N LYS A 75 23.75 12.50 6.52
CA LYS A 75 24.28 13.17 7.70
C LYS A 75 24.96 14.45 7.22
N ALA A 76 24.49 15.59 7.70
CA ALA A 76 25.18 16.85 7.49
C ALA A 76 26.65 16.65 7.87
N GLU A 77 27.54 17.17 7.02
CA GLU A 77 28.99 17.00 7.07
C GLU A 77 29.52 17.03 8.50
N GLU A 78 29.64 15.86 9.13
CA GLU A 78 30.39 15.70 10.36
C GLU A 78 31.83 16.07 9.98
N GLU A 79 32.43 17.04 10.69
CA GLU A 79 33.83 17.40 10.49
C GLU A 79 34.66 16.12 10.38
N PRO A 80 35.56 16.01 9.39
CA PRO A 80 36.30 14.78 9.18
C PRO A 80 36.95 14.37 10.50
N PRO A 81 36.86 13.10 10.90
CA PRO A 81 37.35 12.66 12.20
C PRO A 81 38.80 13.12 12.36
N LYS A 82 39.06 13.90 13.43
CA LYS A 82 40.40 14.40 13.74
C LYS A 82 41.36 13.22 13.69
N GLN A 83 42.33 13.27 12.78
CA GLN A 83 43.31 12.22 12.62
C GLN A 83 44.15 12.12 13.91
N THR A 84 43.89 11.09 14.72
CA THR A 84 44.61 10.85 15.99
C THR A 84 45.93 10.10 15.80
N HIS A 85 46.22 9.65 14.57
CA HIS A 85 47.38 8.81 14.28
C HIS A 85 48.30 9.42 13.21
N PRO A 86 49.63 9.40 13.43
CA PRO A 86 50.60 10.15 12.62
C PRO A 86 50.86 9.57 11.22
N ARG A 87 50.20 8.48 10.81
CA ARG A 87 50.42 7.84 9.50
C ARG A 87 49.10 7.63 8.75
N LYS A 88 48.69 8.64 7.99
CA LYS A 88 47.94 8.45 6.74
C LYS A 88 48.57 9.33 5.67
N HIS A 89 49.29 8.72 4.72
CA HIS A 89 49.68 9.39 3.49
C HIS A 89 48.41 9.59 2.67
N THR A 90 47.95 10.82 2.51
CA THR A 90 47.06 11.15 1.41
C THR A 90 47.93 11.27 0.18
N ASP A 91 47.99 10.20 -0.61
CA ASP A 91 48.54 10.26 -1.96
C ASP A 91 47.56 11.08 -2.82
N ARG A 92 47.70 12.40 -2.75
CA ARG A 92 47.10 13.28 -3.75
C ARG A 92 48.01 13.18 -4.97
N GLY A 93 47.60 12.28 -5.87
CA GLY A 93 48.18 12.11 -7.19
C GLY A 93 48.48 13.46 -7.83
N ASP A 94 49.71 13.51 -8.33
CA ASP A 94 50.42 14.62 -8.93
C ASP A 94 49.71 15.20 -10.17
N LYS A 95 50.17 16.40 -10.51
CA LYS A 95 49.77 17.43 -11.48
C LYS A 95 49.35 17.01 -12.89
#